data_AF-A0A7C3E083-F1
#
_entry.id   AF-A0A7C3E083-F1
#
_cell.length_a   1.000
_cell.length_b   1.000
_cell.length_c   1.000
_cell.angle_alpha   90.00
_cell.angle_beta   90.00
_cell.angle_gamma   90.00
#
_symmetry.space_group_name_H-M   'P 1'
#
loop_
_entity.id
_entity.type
_entity.pdbx_description
1 polymer ?
#
loop_
_entity_poly.entity_id
_entity_poly.type
_entity_poly.pdbx_seq_one_letter_code
_entity_poly.pdbx_strand_id
1 'polypeptide(L)'
;MQLHKPRLRVDAARTFAMSHAVGSICAGFDSGGGHSGPPRLATNGPWLDSNHSNRRNNPWRTYGKSTDFTDPGPTQTFVFVDEEPASLNDGGFGTSAVPNSRWVDFPATFHGGACGFAFADGHSEIHKWKNLAGVEAKGPPGRRTLPPNVPSNRDFRDINWVASVSSARAR
;
A
#
# COMPACT_ATOMS: atom_id res chain seq x y z
N MET A 1 1.36 -16.05 49.92
CA MET A 1 1.14 -14.65 49.49
C MET A 1 1.37 -14.62 47.98
N GLN A 2 0.31 -14.58 47.18
CA GLN A 2 0.36 -14.84 45.74
C GLN A 2 0.38 -13.49 44.99
N LEU A 3 1.51 -13.14 44.39
CA LEU A 3 1.64 -11.92 43.59
C LEU A 3 1.09 -12.18 42.18
N HIS A 4 -0.17 -11.82 41.95
CA HIS A 4 -0.73 -11.71 40.61
C HIS A 4 -0.28 -10.39 39.96
N LYS A 5 0.72 -10.44 39.07
CA LYS A 5 1.03 -9.30 38.19
C LYS A 5 -0.03 -9.21 37.08
N PRO A 6 -0.74 -8.07 36.91
CA PRO A 6 -1.61 -7.88 35.75
C PRO A 6 -0.78 -7.86 34.45
N ARG A 7 -1.31 -8.51 33.42
CA ARG A 7 -0.69 -8.66 32.09
C ARG A 7 -0.46 -7.30 31.42
N LEU A 8 0.78 -6.99 31.02
CA LEU A 8 1.03 -5.97 30.00
C LEU A 8 0.51 -6.50 28.67
N ARG A 9 -0.67 -6.05 28.25
CA ARG A 9 -1.20 -6.28 26.90
C ARG A 9 -1.19 -4.94 26.18
N VAL A 10 -0.20 -4.72 25.33
CA VAL A 10 -0.22 -3.62 24.37
C VAL A 10 -0.39 -4.25 23.00
N ASP A 11 -1.63 -4.45 22.56
CA ASP A 11 -1.93 -4.91 21.21
C ASP A 11 -3.24 -4.27 20.73
N ALA A 12 -3.08 -3.17 20.01
CA ALA A 12 -3.72 -2.89 18.72
C ALA A 12 -3.27 -1.51 18.24
N ALA A 13 -2.01 -1.39 17.78
CA ALA A 13 -1.67 -0.28 16.91
C ALA A 13 -2.29 -0.58 15.55
N ARG A 14 -3.27 0.23 15.12
CA ARG A 14 -3.67 0.25 13.71
C ARG A 14 -2.58 1.01 12.98
N THR A 15 -1.95 0.34 12.04
CA THR A 15 -0.94 0.92 11.17
C THR A 15 -1.60 1.30 9.86
N PHE A 16 -1.26 2.49 9.37
CA PHE A 16 -1.73 3.03 8.11
C PHE A 16 -0.52 3.46 7.29
N ALA A 17 -0.66 3.37 5.97
CA ALA A 17 0.34 3.81 5.02
C ALA A 17 -0.29 4.61 3.89
N MET A 18 0.52 5.44 3.24
CA MET A 18 0.12 6.20 2.06
C MET A 18 0.46 5.46 0.78
N SER A 19 -0.41 5.51 -0.22
CA SER A 19 -0.13 4.94 -1.54
C SER A 19 1.20 5.44 -2.10
N HIS A 20 2.09 4.53 -2.50
CA HIS A 20 3.33 4.91 -3.18
C HIS A 20 3.10 5.60 -4.53
N ALA A 21 1.90 5.51 -5.10
CA ALA A 21 1.53 6.24 -6.31
C ALA A 21 1.16 7.70 -6.05
N VAL A 22 0.90 8.11 -4.81
CA VAL A 22 0.36 9.43 -4.45
C VAL A 22 1.39 10.23 -3.65
N GLY A 23 1.57 11.50 -4.03
CA GLY A 23 2.46 12.43 -3.33
C GLY A 23 3.51 13.04 -4.25
N SER A 24 4.35 13.89 -3.67
CA SER A 24 5.32 14.69 -4.40
C SER A 24 6.75 14.48 -3.93
N ILE A 25 7.69 14.47 -4.87
CA ILE A 25 9.13 14.41 -4.65
C ILE A 25 9.82 15.63 -5.25
N CYS A 26 11.00 15.95 -4.74
CA CYS A 26 11.85 17.01 -5.26
C CYS A 26 12.72 16.52 -6.43
N ALA A 27 13.19 17.45 -7.27
CA ALA A 27 13.95 17.12 -8.48
C ALA A 27 15.26 16.39 -8.18
N GLY A 28 15.94 16.71 -7.06
CA GLY A 28 17.16 16.01 -6.66
C GLY A 28 16.93 14.52 -6.35
N PHE A 29 15.84 14.21 -5.66
CA PHE A 29 15.46 12.82 -5.40
C PHE A 29 15.04 12.12 -6.70
N ASP A 30 14.32 12.83 -7.57
CA ASP A 30 13.93 12.31 -8.88
C ASP A 30 15.17 11.90 -9.69
N SER A 31 16.24 12.70 -9.73
CA SER A 31 17.46 12.38 -10.48
C SER A 31 18.35 11.30 -9.84
N GLY A 32 17.91 10.64 -8.76
CA GLY A 32 18.72 9.64 -8.04
C GLY A 32 19.81 10.24 -7.15
N GLY A 33 19.75 11.55 -6.89
CA GLY A 33 20.59 12.22 -5.91
C GLY A 33 19.93 12.27 -4.53
N GLY A 34 20.45 13.14 -3.66
CA GLY A 34 19.78 13.47 -2.39
C GLY A 34 18.58 14.42 -2.58
N HIS A 35 17.88 14.71 -1.49
CA HIS A 35 16.78 15.67 -1.52
C HIS A 35 17.27 17.10 -1.80
N SER A 36 16.84 17.69 -2.91
CA SER A 36 17.14 19.09 -3.24
C SER A 36 16.02 19.74 -4.05
N GLY A 37 15.75 21.02 -3.73
CA GLY A 37 14.67 21.80 -4.33
C GLY A 37 13.27 21.48 -3.78
N PRO A 38 12.25 22.23 -4.20
CA PRO A 38 10.87 22.02 -3.76
C PRO A 38 10.26 20.74 -4.36
N PRO A 39 9.37 20.04 -3.63
CA PRO A 39 8.71 18.82 -4.10
C PRO A 39 7.59 19.14 -5.10
N ARG A 40 7.93 19.24 -6.39
CA ARG A 40 6.98 19.63 -7.46
C ARG A 40 6.67 18.53 -8.45
N LEU A 41 7.31 17.37 -8.32
CA LEU A 41 7.13 16.23 -9.21
C LEU A 41 6.31 15.18 -8.49
N ALA A 42 5.43 14.46 -9.18
CA ALA A 42 4.78 13.30 -8.58
C ALA A 42 5.82 12.25 -8.17
N THR A 43 5.52 11.49 -7.11
CA THR A 43 6.34 10.37 -6.62
C THR A 43 6.70 9.38 -7.74
N ASN A 44 7.71 8.55 -7.52
CA ASN A 44 8.11 7.53 -8.47
C ASN A 44 7.19 6.30 -8.44
N GLY A 45 6.55 6.00 -7.30
CA GLY A 45 5.77 4.78 -7.14
C GLY A 45 6.54 3.52 -7.55
N PRO A 46 7.74 3.27 -6.99
CA PRO A 46 8.75 2.38 -7.58
C PRO A 46 8.23 0.96 -7.85
N TRP A 47 7.31 0.48 -7.02
CA TRP A 47 6.77 -0.89 -7.10
C TRP A 47 5.59 -1.08 -8.04
N LEU A 48 5.06 -0.02 -8.66
CA LEU A 48 3.90 -0.11 -9.56
C LEU A 48 4.13 -1.07 -10.73
N ASP A 49 5.38 -1.21 -11.16
CA ASP A 49 5.80 -2.13 -12.22
C ASP A 49 6.16 -3.55 -11.73
N SER A 50 5.89 -3.86 -10.45
CA SER A 50 6.26 -5.11 -9.76
C SER A 50 7.77 -5.31 -9.53
N ASN A 51 8.64 -4.41 -9.98
CA ASN A 51 10.08 -4.66 -10.09
C ASN A 51 10.96 -3.57 -9.45
N HIS A 52 10.35 -2.61 -8.73
CA HIS A 52 11.06 -1.47 -8.11
C HIS A 52 11.77 -0.59 -9.16
N SER A 53 11.27 -0.54 -10.39
CA SER A 53 11.86 0.26 -11.47
C SER A 53 10.91 1.30 -12.05
N ASN A 54 9.69 1.41 -11.52
CA ASN A 54 8.75 2.41 -11.98
C ASN A 54 9.28 3.81 -11.64
N ARG A 55 9.13 4.70 -12.61
CA ARG A 55 9.46 6.11 -12.50
C ARG A 55 8.18 6.90 -12.66
N ARG A 56 8.19 8.15 -12.19
CA ARG A 56 7.03 9.04 -12.32
C ARG A 56 6.41 8.98 -13.72
N ASN A 57 5.14 8.57 -13.79
CA ASN A 57 4.40 8.41 -15.05
C ASN A 57 5.07 7.51 -16.09
N ASN A 58 5.84 6.48 -15.68
CA ASN A 58 6.45 5.51 -16.58
C ASN A 58 6.82 4.17 -15.88
N PRO A 59 6.20 3.03 -16.25
CA PRO A 59 5.05 2.90 -17.15
C PRO A 59 3.69 3.22 -16.49
N TRP A 60 3.65 3.39 -15.18
CA TRP A 60 2.41 3.63 -14.42
C TRP A 60 2.30 5.06 -13.94
N ARG A 61 1.06 5.54 -13.83
CA ARG A 61 0.75 6.89 -13.38
C ARG A 61 1.09 7.08 -11.91
N THR A 62 1.56 8.28 -11.59
CA THR A 62 1.70 8.74 -10.21
C THR A 62 1.12 10.15 -10.08
N TYR A 63 0.60 10.45 -8.90
CA TYR A 63 -0.31 11.57 -8.65
C TYR A 63 0.32 12.55 -7.68
N GLY A 64 0.85 13.66 -8.19
CA GLY A 64 1.51 14.69 -7.39
C GLY A 64 0.59 15.84 -6.97
N LYS A 65 -0.51 16.02 -7.68
CA LYS A 65 -1.54 17.03 -7.44
C LYS A 65 -2.92 16.48 -7.78
N SER A 66 -3.95 17.14 -7.27
CA SER A 66 -5.36 16.73 -7.46
C SER A 66 -5.77 16.59 -8.93
N THR A 67 -5.23 17.42 -9.82
CA THR A 67 -5.53 17.33 -11.26
C THR A 67 -4.89 16.12 -11.96
N ASP A 68 -3.98 15.40 -11.30
CA ASP A 68 -3.32 14.23 -11.90
C ASP A 68 -4.19 12.98 -11.83
N PHE A 69 -5.21 12.94 -10.96
CA PHE A 69 -6.13 11.82 -10.78
C PHE A 69 -7.11 11.68 -11.96
N THR A 70 -6.58 11.50 -13.18
CA THR A 70 -7.39 11.43 -14.41
C THR A 70 -7.79 10.01 -14.78
N ASP A 71 -7.00 9.02 -14.37
CA ASP A 71 -7.16 7.60 -14.71
C ASP A 71 -6.39 6.78 -13.66
N PRO A 72 -7.03 5.91 -12.86
CA PRO A 72 -8.43 5.45 -12.94
C PRO A 72 -9.47 6.48 -12.46
N GLY A 73 -9.02 7.66 -12.01
CA GLY A 73 -9.88 8.73 -11.53
C GLY A 73 -9.81 8.87 -10.00
N PRO A 74 -10.31 9.97 -9.43
CA PRO A 74 -10.14 10.24 -8.00
C PRO A 74 -10.95 9.29 -7.12
N THR A 75 -12.10 8.82 -7.62
CA THR A 75 -12.98 7.85 -6.95
C THR A 75 -12.42 6.42 -7.00
N GLN A 76 -11.38 6.17 -7.78
CA GLN A 76 -10.75 4.85 -7.92
C GLN A 76 -9.25 4.93 -7.65
N THR A 77 -8.76 5.97 -6.97
CA THR A 77 -7.36 6.04 -6.56
C THR A 77 -7.30 6.14 -5.04
N PHE A 78 -6.83 5.09 -4.36
CA PHE A 78 -6.64 5.17 -2.91
C PHE A 78 -5.42 6.03 -2.55
N VAL A 79 -5.53 6.72 -1.41
CA VAL A 79 -4.48 7.57 -0.84
C VAL A 79 -3.96 6.96 0.46
N PHE A 80 -4.85 6.48 1.33
CA PHE A 80 -4.49 5.82 2.59
C PHE A 80 -5.07 4.42 2.65
N VAL A 81 -4.35 3.52 3.31
CA VAL A 81 -4.73 2.12 3.52
C VAL A 81 -4.30 1.64 4.90
N ASP A 82 -5.11 0.79 5.53
CA ASP A 82 -4.65 0.04 6.70
C ASP A 82 -3.59 -0.99 6.26
N GLU A 83 -2.37 -0.88 6.78
CA GLU A 83 -1.28 -1.81 6.46
C GLU A 83 -1.11 -2.85 7.58
N GLU A 84 -0.74 -4.08 7.23
CA GLU A 84 -0.35 -5.09 8.20
C GLU A 84 0.88 -4.62 9.01
N PRO A 85 0.85 -4.61 10.36
CA PRO A 85 1.94 -4.08 11.19
C PRO A 85 3.32 -4.71 10.95
N ALA A 86 3.38 -5.92 10.41
CA ALA A 86 4.64 -6.58 10.06
C ALA A 86 5.15 -6.27 8.65
N SER A 87 4.32 -5.65 7.80
CA SER A 87 4.70 -5.14 6.48
C SER A 87 5.23 -3.71 6.55
N LEU A 88 4.76 -2.94 7.55
CA LEU A 88 5.11 -1.53 7.71
C LEU A 88 6.63 -1.32 7.73
N ASN A 89 7.14 -0.51 6.80
CA ASN A 89 8.57 -0.29 6.64
C ASN A 89 8.96 1.20 6.56
N ASP A 90 8.32 2.00 5.70
CA ASP A 90 8.66 3.42 5.47
C ASP A 90 7.44 4.36 5.50
N GLY A 91 6.25 3.84 5.82
CA GLY A 91 4.98 4.57 5.84
C GLY A 91 4.34 4.74 4.46
N GLY A 92 4.97 4.23 3.40
CA GLY A 92 4.40 4.07 2.08
C GLY A 92 3.88 2.65 1.86
N PHE A 93 2.81 2.53 1.08
CA PHE A 93 2.23 1.27 0.65
C PHE A 93 2.59 1.00 -0.80
N GLY A 94 3.59 0.15 -0.98
CA GLY A 94 3.99 -0.47 -2.23
C GLY A 94 2.89 -1.38 -2.76
N THR A 95 2.53 -1.14 -4.00
CA THR A 95 1.53 -1.92 -4.73
C THR A 95 2.03 -2.14 -6.14
N SER A 96 1.79 -3.33 -6.67
CA SER A 96 1.98 -3.61 -8.08
C SER A 96 0.68 -3.29 -8.82
N ALA A 97 0.76 -2.47 -9.87
CA ALA A 97 -0.36 -2.22 -10.77
C ALA A 97 -0.42 -3.25 -11.92
N VAL A 98 0.56 -4.16 -11.99
CA VAL A 98 0.60 -5.22 -12.99
C VAL A 98 -0.49 -6.28 -12.69
N PRO A 99 -1.34 -6.66 -13.66
CA PRO A 99 -2.33 -7.71 -13.45
C PRO A 99 -1.71 -9.05 -13.05
N ASN A 100 -2.38 -9.78 -12.15
CA ASN A 100 -1.98 -11.09 -11.65
C ASN A 100 -0.56 -11.13 -11.08
N SER A 101 -0.16 -10.04 -10.42
CA SER A 101 1.15 -9.88 -9.81
C SER A 101 1.17 -10.42 -8.36
N ARG A 102 2.04 -9.85 -7.53
CA ARG A 102 2.27 -10.20 -6.13
C ARG A 102 1.86 -9.04 -5.21
N TRP A 103 1.71 -9.33 -3.93
CA TRP A 103 1.76 -8.27 -2.92
C TRP A 103 3.15 -7.62 -2.94
N VAL A 104 3.27 -6.40 -2.43
CA VAL A 104 4.58 -5.78 -2.21
C VAL A 104 4.63 -5.48 -0.74
N ASP A 105 3.68 -4.64 -0.33
CA ASP A 105 3.25 -4.53 1.05
C ASP A 105 1.91 -5.25 1.23
N PHE A 106 1.66 -5.68 2.46
CA PHE A 106 0.52 -6.52 2.82
C PHE A 106 -0.55 -5.65 3.50
N PRO A 107 -1.78 -5.60 2.96
CA PRO A 107 -2.85 -4.80 3.56
C PRO A 107 -3.38 -5.48 4.83
N ALA A 108 -3.86 -4.69 5.78
CA ALA A 108 -4.35 -5.23 7.05
C ALA A 108 -5.61 -6.10 6.91
N THR A 109 -5.91 -6.84 7.98
CA THR A 109 -7.11 -7.68 8.11
C THR A 109 -8.00 -7.26 9.30
N PHE A 110 -7.81 -6.04 9.82
CA PHE A 110 -8.38 -5.57 11.09
C PHE A 110 -9.91 -5.62 11.17
N HIS A 111 -10.62 -5.49 10.06
CA HIS A 111 -12.09 -5.38 10.03
C HIS A 111 -12.75 -6.74 9.78
N GLY A 112 -12.32 -7.75 10.55
CA GLY A 112 -12.79 -9.13 10.41
C GLY A 112 -12.35 -9.76 9.09
N GLY A 113 -11.08 -9.62 8.70
CA GLY A 113 -10.60 -10.05 7.38
C GLY A 113 -10.93 -9.05 6.27
N ALA A 114 -10.95 -7.76 6.60
CA ALA A 114 -11.13 -6.65 5.67
C ALA A 114 -10.17 -5.50 6.02
N CYS A 115 -10.02 -4.56 5.09
CA CYS A 115 -9.11 -3.42 5.17
C CYS A 115 -9.83 -2.11 4.83
N GLY A 116 -9.50 -1.03 5.52
CA GLY A 116 -9.96 0.32 5.18
C GLY A 116 -9.10 0.96 4.09
N PHE A 117 -9.76 1.58 3.12
CA PHE A 117 -9.15 2.41 2.07
C PHE A 117 -9.82 3.79 2.05
N ALA A 118 -9.03 4.85 1.94
CA ALA A 118 -9.52 6.21 1.70
C ALA A 118 -9.07 6.68 0.32
N PHE A 119 -9.99 7.29 -0.44
CA PHE A 119 -9.80 7.62 -1.85
C PHE A 119 -9.58 9.11 -2.09
N ALA A 120 -9.05 9.44 -3.27
CA ALA A 120 -8.60 10.79 -3.59
C ALA A 120 -9.73 11.82 -3.72
N ASP A 121 -10.98 11.39 -3.92
CA ASP A 121 -12.18 12.23 -3.87
C ASP A 121 -12.72 12.46 -2.44
N GLY A 122 -12.13 11.81 -1.42
CA GLY A 122 -12.48 11.95 -0.01
C GLY A 122 -13.42 10.89 0.55
N HIS A 123 -13.88 9.91 -0.23
CA HIS A 123 -14.67 8.80 0.32
C HIS A 123 -13.78 7.72 0.94
N SER A 124 -14.40 6.73 1.60
CA SER A 124 -13.70 5.58 2.15
C SER A 124 -14.51 4.31 1.94
N GLU A 125 -13.81 3.19 1.76
CA GLU A 125 -14.38 1.87 1.59
C GLU A 125 -13.76 0.87 2.58
N ILE A 126 -14.54 -0.14 2.96
CA ILE A 126 -14.03 -1.33 3.64
C ILE A 126 -14.04 -2.45 2.61
N HIS A 127 -12.84 -2.89 2.18
CA HIS A 127 -12.72 -3.98 1.23
C HIS A 127 -12.61 -5.32 1.96
N LYS A 128 -13.62 -6.17 1.78
CA LYS A 128 -13.66 -7.53 2.34
C LYS A 128 -12.88 -8.49 1.46
N TRP A 129 -11.77 -8.97 1.99
CA TRP A 129 -10.90 -9.90 1.30
C TRP A 129 -11.59 -11.24 1.02
N LYS A 130 -11.38 -11.78 -0.19
CA LYS A 130 -11.90 -13.08 -0.64
C LYS A 130 -10.83 -14.15 -0.58
N ASN A 131 -9.61 -13.79 -0.97
CA ASN A 131 -8.46 -14.65 -1.00
C ASN A 131 -7.21 -13.79 -0.85
N LEU A 132 -7.01 -13.31 0.37
CA LEU A 132 -5.79 -12.65 0.79
C LEU A 132 -4.82 -13.72 1.28
N ALA A 133 -4.57 -14.76 0.48
CA ALA A 133 -3.82 -15.96 0.85
C ALA A 133 -2.61 -15.57 1.70
N GLY A 134 -2.80 -15.67 3.02
CA GLY A 134 -1.87 -15.11 3.97
C GLY A 134 -1.77 -13.56 4.06
N VAL A 135 -2.62 -12.92 4.86
CA VAL A 135 -2.15 -11.78 5.70
C VAL A 135 -2.54 -12.02 7.17
N GLU A 136 -2.83 -13.27 7.54
CA GLU A 136 -2.80 -13.65 8.96
C GLU A 136 -1.35 -13.87 9.38
N ALA A 137 -0.65 -12.76 9.50
CA ALA A 137 0.70 -12.73 10.00
C ALA A 137 0.68 -13.25 11.45
N LYS A 138 1.29 -14.42 11.68
CA LYS A 138 1.29 -15.09 12.99
C LYS A 138 2.36 -14.48 13.88
N GLY A 139 1.98 -13.94 15.03
CA GLY A 139 2.91 -13.43 16.05
C GLY A 139 2.53 -12.03 16.59
N PRO A 140 3.31 -11.50 17.55
CA PRO A 140 3.14 -10.14 18.02
C PRO A 140 3.53 -9.12 16.94
N PRO A 141 2.93 -7.91 16.91
CA PRO A 141 3.28 -6.84 15.96
C PRO A 141 4.80 -6.62 15.86
N GLY A 142 5.33 -6.44 14.65
CA GLY A 142 6.78 -6.30 14.40
C GLY A 142 7.60 -7.60 14.46
N ARG A 143 7.00 -8.75 14.79
CA ARG A 143 7.62 -10.10 14.75
C ARG A 143 6.81 -11.13 13.97
N ARG A 144 5.81 -10.70 13.19
CA ARG A 144 4.97 -11.62 12.44
C ARG A 144 5.67 -12.08 11.16
N THR A 145 5.59 -13.37 10.88
CA THR A 145 6.03 -13.89 9.57
C THR A 145 4.95 -13.62 8.55
N LEU A 146 5.27 -12.82 7.55
CA LEU A 146 4.42 -12.64 6.39
C LEU A 146 4.45 -13.93 5.55
N PRO A 147 3.31 -14.37 5.03
CA PRO A 147 3.21 -15.55 4.21
C PRO A 147 3.64 -15.24 2.76
N PRO A 148 3.68 -16.25 1.86
CA PRO A 148 4.25 -16.07 0.54
C PRO A 148 3.58 -14.94 -0.25
N ASN A 149 4.42 -14.14 -0.89
CA ASN A 149 4.01 -12.94 -1.60
C ASN A 149 3.11 -13.20 -2.84
N VAL A 150 3.04 -14.45 -3.28
CA VAL A 150 2.20 -14.93 -4.37
C VAL A 150 1.18 -15.91 -3.80
N PRO A 151 -0.14 -15.74 -4.06
CA PRO A 151 -1.15 -16.67 -3.60
C PRO A 151 -0.90 -18.09 -4.09
N SER A 152 -0.91 -19.06 -3.16
CA SER A 152 -0.65 -20.48 -3.47
C SER A 152 -1.72 -21.10 -4.39
N ASN A 153 -2.94 -20.57 -4.38
CA ASN A 153 -4.08 -21.03 -5.20
C ASN A 153 -4.26 -20.24 -6.51
N ARG A 154 -3.29 -19.41 -6.90
CA ARG A 154 -3.35 -18.51 -8.09
C ARG A 154 -4.62 -17.64 -8.19
N ASP A 155 -5.29 -17.38 -7.08
CA ASP A 155 -6.43 -16.46 -7.06
C ASP A 155 -5.95 -15.04 -6.73
N PHE A 156 -5.86 -14.22 -7.78
CA PHE A 156 -5.35 -12.86 -7.77
C PHE A 156 -6.44 -11.79 -7.61
N ARG A 157 -7.70 -12.16 -7.32
CA ARG A 157 -8.82 -11.20 -7.31
C ARG A 157 -8.57 -9.99 -6.43
N ASP A 158 -8.04 -10.20 -5.22
CA ASP A 158 -7.76 -9.11 -4.29
C ASP A 158 -6.52 -8.28 -4.70
N ILE A 159 -5.47 -8.92 -5.23
CA ILE A 159 -4.31 -8.22 -5.79
C ILE A 159 -4.74 -7.33 -6.97
N ASN A 160 -5.56 -7.88 -7.86
CA ASN A 160 -6.07 -7.17 -9.03
C ASN A 160 -7.01 -6.03 -8.63
N TRP A 161 -7.80 -6.21 -7.57
CA TRP A 161 -8.63 -5.13 -7.03
C TRP A 161 -7.74 -3.99 -6.53
N VAL A 162 -6.74 -4.28 -5.68
CA VAL A 162 -5.80 -3.24 -5.20
C VAL A 162 -5.10 -2.57 -6.38
N ALA A 163 -4.56 -3.34 -7.34
CA ALA A 163 -3.95 -2.81 -8.55
C ALA A 163 -4.89 -1.84 -9.30
N SER A 164 -6.17 -2.19 -9.44
CA SER A 164 -7.18 -1.36 -10.11
C SER A 164 -7.49 -0.05 -9.39
N VAL A 165 -7.25 0.00 -8.06
CA VAL A 165 -7.43 1.22 -7.26
C VAL A 165 -6.11 1.95 -6.94
N SER A 166 -4.98 1.44 -7.41
CA SER A 166 -3.65 2.03 -7.19
C SER A 166 -3.25 3.03 -8.27
N SER A 167 -3.35 2.61 -9.53
CA SER A 167 -2.80 3.35 -10.68
C SER A 167 -3.34 2.81 -12.00
N ALA A 168 -3.14 3.58 -13.07
CA ALA A 168 -3.38 3.15 -14.45
C ALA A 168 -2.12 3.36 -15.30
N ARG A 169 -2.11 2.81 -16.52
CA ARG A 169 -0.99 3.00 -17.45
C ARG A 169 -0.82 4.48 -17.79
N ALA A 170 0.42 4.94 -17.73
CA ALA A 170 0.80 6.21 -18.33
C ALA A 170 0.74 6.07 -19.86
N ARG A 171 0.21 7.09 -20.52
CA ARG A 171 0.14 7.15 -21.99
C ARG A 171 1.44 7.69 -22.56
#